data_AF-K8A133-F1
#
_entry.id   AF-K8A133-F1
#
_cell.length_a   1.000
_cell.length_b   1.000
_cell.length_c   1.000
_cell.angle_alpha   90.00
_cell.angle_beta   90.00
_cell.angle_gamma   90.00
#
_symmetry.space_group_name_H-M   'P 1'
#
loop_
_entity.id
_entity.type
_entity.pdbx_description
1 polymer ?
#
loop_
_entity_poly.entity_id
_entity_poly.type
_entity_poly.pdbx_seq_one_letter_code
_entity_poly.pdbx_strand_id
1 'polypeptide(L)'
;MAAAPVTLNALKASPLNSRPLALPPGQQFALTLPPTTVSGQAITPVIRVVTPDMKLPDNSLFRVKPESQSHYLVETDPRFTNQKQWLGSDYMQEALSDNQNLVHKRLGDGYYEQNLVRDQVTQLTGNRYLGNYSSDEDQFKGLMNNGIAFGKQYQLQPGVALSPEQMALLTSDIVWLVNQQVTLPDGTQQTVQVPQVYARVKEGDLTGDGALMGGHDVAIASRGDVINSGAIQGRAVTQVTAQNLSNSGFISGNRVDLNARQNIDNIGGQIRGGDRVALLAGHDITSTSTAGGDDSERWIDRPAGIYVQNNQGELRLSALNNVALIASDITNAGKAGKTAIAAGNDLQLSTLTTRHQERGDWGKGNNRAVDQQTDVGTSITTPGDLQLTAGRDINAVAATIKADGVAQLKADRDITLTAGRASTGYYGAQQTVKQRLALCGKPGNP
;
A
#
# COMPACT_ATOMS: atom_id res chain seq x y z
N MET A 1 -1.25 10.92 -20.16
CA MET A 1 -1.42 9.48 -20.50
C MET A 1 -0.75 8.69 -19.40
N ALA A 2 -1.53 8.11 -18.49
CA ALA A 2 -0.99 7.19 -17.49
C ALA A 2 -0.58 5.89 -18.20
N ALA A 3 0.65 5.45 -18.00
CA ALA A 3 1.11 4.17 -18.53
C ALA A 3 0.39 3.03 -17.80
N ALA A 4 -0.12 2.05 -18.55
CA ALA A 4 -0.73 0.86 -17.98
C ALA A 4 0.31 0.08 -17.13
N PRO A 5 -0.09 -0.57 -16.02
CA PRO A 5 0.80 -1.41 -15.23
C PRO A 5 1.29 -2.60 -16.08
N VAL A 6 2.60 -2.76 -16.19
CA VAL A 6 3.21 -3.90 -16.89
C VAL A 6 3.09 -5.13 -15.99
N THR A 7 2.20 -6.06 -16.35
CA THR A 7 2.06 -7.33 -15.63
C THR A 7 3.14 -8.35 -16.04
N LEU A 8 3.61 -9.15 -15.08
CA LEU A 8 4.70 -10.13 -15.21
C LEU A 8 4.53 -11.15 -16.36
N ASN A 9 3.30 -11.36 -16.85
CA ASN A 9 3.04 -12.29 -17.96
C ASN A 9 3.66 -11.85 -19.30
N ALA A 10 4.06 -10.58 -19.43
CA ALA A 10 4.74 -10.07 -20.63
C ALA A 10 6.26 -10.39 -20.70
N LEU A 11 6.85 -10.99 -19.65
CA LEU A 11 8.31 -11.15 -19.50
C LEU A 11 8.76 -12.62 -19.43
N LYS A 12 8.08 -13.52 -20.13
CA LYS A 12 8.56 -14.91 -20.25
C LYS A 12 9.73 -15.00 -21.24
N ALA A 13 10.85 -15.50 -20.71
CA ALA A 13 12.05 -16.00 -21.37
C ALA A 13 12.99 -14.96 -22.01
N SER A 14 13.85 -14.37 -21.18
CA SER A 14 15.18 -13.89 -21.60
C SER A 14 16.15 -13.98 -20.41
N PRO A 15 17.44 -14.28 -20.63
CA PRO A 15 18.44 -14.28 -19.56
C PRO A 15 18.51 -12.90 -18.89
N LEU A 16 19.07 -12.82 -17.67
CA LEU A 16 19.15 -11.69 -16.72
C LEU A 16 19.64 -10.30 -17.24
N ASN A 17 19.75 -10.09 -18.55
CA ASN A 17 20.00 -8.81 -19.23
C ASN A 17 18.70 -8.16 -19.73
N SER A 18 17.66 -8.12 -18.90
CA SER A 18 16.53 -7.24 -19.17
C SER A 18 16.95 -5.77 -18.93
N ARG A 19 16.42 -4.86 -19.75
CA ARG A 19 16.82 -3.45 -19.77
C ARG A 19 16.64 -2.81 -18.38
N PRO A 20 17.64 -2.09 -17.84
CA PRO A 20 17.50 -1.35 -16.59
C PRO A 20 16.26 -0.45 -16.59
N LEU A 21 15.55 -0.37 -15.46
CA LEU A 21 14.42 0.53 -15.32
C LEU A 21 14.90 1.98 -15.31
N ALA A 22 14.73 2.67 -16.44
CA ALA A 22 15.06 4.08 -16.57
C ALA A 22 13.80 4.93 -16.37
N LEU A 23 13.73 5.65 -15.25
CA LEU A 23 12.67 6.61 -14.95
C LEU A 23 13.24 8.04 -14.94
N PRO A 24 12.49 9.03 -15.44
CA PRO A 24 12.82 10.44 -15.22
C PRO A 24 12.86 10.78 -13.71
N PRO A 25 13.68 11.78 -13.30
CA PRO A 25 13.67 12.29 -11.93
C PRO A 25 12.26 12.65 -11.44
N GLY A 26 11.95 12.28 -10.20
CA GLY A 26 10.65 12.50 -9.56
C GLY A 26 9.53 11.53 -9.98
N GLN A 27 9.77 10.60 -10.91
CA GLN A 27 8.76 9.59 -11.28
C GLN A 27 8.82 8.35 -10.40
N GLN A 28 7.63 7.81 -10.13
CA GLN A 28 7.45 6.55 -9.40
C GLN A 28 7.14 5.40 -10.34
N PHE A 29 7.52 4.20 -9.94
CA PHE A 29 7.16 2.95 -10.60
C PHE A 29 6.78 1.91 -9.55
N ALA A 30 5.74 1.13 -9.86
CA ALA A 30 5.26 0.05 -9.04
C ALA A 30 5.23 -1.26 -9.84
N LEU A 31 5.85 -2.29 -9.29
CA LEU A 31 5.82 -3.66 -9.81
C LEU A 31 4.93 -4.53 -8.92
N THR A 32 3.77 -4.90 -9.42
CA THR A 32 2.89 -5.86 -8.74
C THR A 32 3.42 -7.28 -8.94
N LEU A 33 3.71 -7.97 -7.83
CA LEU A 33 4.16 -9.36 -7.82
C LEU A 33 2.98 -10.32 -7.78
N PRO A 34 3.16 -11.58 -8.23
CA PRO A 34 2.12 -12.60 -8.12
C PRO A 34 1.61 -12.72 -6.67
N PRO A 35 0.31 -13.00 -6.46
CA PRO A 35 -0.24 -13.23 -5.14
C PRO A 35 0.51 -14.34 -4.40
N THR A 36 0.83 -14.09 -3.14
CA THR A 36 1.49 -15.05 -2.24
C THR A 36 0.65 -15.25 -1.00
N THR A 37 0.75 -16.42 -0.37
CA THR A 37 0.00 -16.70 0.87
C THR A 37 0.93 -16.52 2.07
N VAL A 38 0.61 -15.56 2.93
CA VAL A 38 1.31 -15.38 4.21
C VAL A 38 0.31 -15.64 5.33
N SER A 39 0.63 -16.60 6.21
CA SER A 39 -0.23 -16.98 7.34
C SER A 39 -1.69 -17.33 6.95
N GLY A 40 -1.89 -17.89 5.75
CA GLY A 40 -3.21 -18.27 5.23
C GLY A 40 -4.02 -17.16 4.58
N GLN A 41 -3.46 -15.94 4.45
CA GLN A 41 -4.06 -14.83 3.71
C GLN A 41 -3.34 -14.63 2.37
N ALA A 42 -4.12 -14.49 1.28
CA ALA A 42 -3.58 -14.08 0.00
C ALA A 42 -3.20 -12.59 0.07
N ILE A 43 -1.93 -12.30 -0.19
CA ILE A 43 -1.41 -10.94 -0.31
C ILE A 43 -0.82 -10.77 -1.71
N THR A 44 -1.00 -9.59 -2.30
CA THR A 44 -0.29 -9.21 -3.53
C THR A 44 0.82 -8.23 -3.15
N PRO A 45 2.10 -8.66 -3.13
CA PRO A 45 3.19 -7.74 -2.84
C PRO A 45 3.39 -6.78 -4.01
N VAL A 46 3.78 -5.55 -3.72
CA VAL A 46 4.14 -4.53 -4.71
C VAL A 46 5.52 -3.99 -4.37
N ILE A 47 6.40 -3.88 -5.35
CA ILE A 47 7.69 -3.20 -5.16
C ILE A 47 7.59 -1.82 -5.77
N ARG A 48 7.85 -0.80 -4.96
CA ARG A 48 7.84 0.60 -5.39
C ARG A 48 9.24 1.17 -5.39
N VAL A 49 9.47 2.03 -6.36
CA VAL A 49 10.69 2.80 -6.50
C VAL A 49 10.33 4.19 -7.00
N VAL A 50 11.07 5.19 -6.52
CA VAL A 50 10.98 6.57 -6.98
C VAL A 50 12.38 7.00 -7.35
N THR A 51 12.53 7.57 -8.54
CA THR A 51 13.81 8.19 -8.88
C THR A 51 13.87 9.55 -8.17
N PRO A 52 14.89 9.82 -7.35
CA PRO A 52 14.94 11.06 -6.58
C PRO A 52 14.88 12.30 -7.48
N ASP A 53 14.37 13.41 -6.96
CA ASP A 53 14.51 14.69 -7.64
C ASP A 53 16.01 15.07 -7.66
N MET A 54 16.51 15.39 -8.86
CA MET A 54 17.91 15.75 -9.09
C MET A 54 18.13 17.26 -9.03
N LYS A 55 17.12 18.05 -8.64
CA LYS A 55 17.28 19.47 -8.40
C LYS A 55 18.28 19.72 -7.26
N LEU A 56 19.36 20.42 -7.58
CA LEU A 56 20.37 20.81 -6.61
C LEU A 56 19.80 21.81 -5.58
N PRO A 57 20.25 21.74 -4.32
CA PRO A 57 19.77 22.63 -3.28
C PRO A 57 20.18 24.08 -3.53
N ASP A 58 19.29 25.01 -3.21
CA ASP A 58 19.44 26.46 -3.35
C ASP A 58 19.42 27.20 -1.99
N ASN A 59 19.75 26.49 -0.90
CA ASN A 59 19.70 26.99 0.48
C ASN A 59 21.09 27.04 1.14
N SER A 60 21.17 27.68 2.32
CA SER A 60 22.44 27.85 3.05
C SER A 60 22.93 26.62 3.82
N LEU A 61 22.13 25.55 3.92
CA LEU A 61 22.51 24.32 4.61
C LEU A 61 23.45 23.47 3.74
N PHE A 62 23.32 23.55 2.43
CA PHE A 62 24.08 22.75 1.48
C PHE A 62 24.93 23.62 0.54
N ARG A 63 26.08 23.10 0.15
CA ARG A 63 27.01 23.72 -0.81
C ARG A 63 27.21 22.79 -1.99
N VAL A 64 27.00 23.30 -3.20
CA VAL A 64 27.28 22.56 -4.44
C VAL A 64 28.76 22.68 -4.76
N LYS A 65 29.43 21.54 -4.95
CA LYS A 65 30.86 21.38 -5.24
C LYS A 65 31.04 20.73 -6.62
N PRO A 66 30.96 21.49 -7.72
CA PRO A 66 31.02 20.93 -9.08
C PRO A 66 32.42 20.40 -9.44
N GLU A 67 33.45 20.83 -8.72
CA GLU A 67 34.85 20.45 -8.89
C GLU A 67 35.07 18.93 -8.94
N SER A 68 35.97 18.47 -9.82
CA SER A 68 36.24 17.05 -10.07
C SER A 68 36.93 16.33 -8.91
N GLN A 69 37.64 17.08 -8.04
CA GLN A 69 38.34 16.51 -6.88
C GLN A 69 37.43 16.25 -5.66
N SER A 70 36.18 16.69 -5.71
CA SER A 70 35.22 16.43 -4.63
C SER A 70 34.61 15.05 -4.78
N HIS A 71 34.59 14.27 -3.70
CA HIS A 71 33.98 12.93 -3.66
C HIS A 71 32.44 12.97 -3.76
N TYR A 72 31.84 14.12 -3.45
CA TYR A 72 30.39 14.37 -3.54
C TYR A 72 30.10 15.70 -4.23
N LEU A 73 28.94 15.79 -4.89
CA LEU A 73 28.49 17.01 -5.57
C LEU A 73 27.85 18.01 -4.59
N VAL A 74 27.21 17.52 -3.52
CA VAL A 74 26.57 18.34 -2.50
C VAL A 74 27.18 18.05 -1.13
N GLU A 75 27.65 19.08 -0.45
CA GLU A 75 28.21 18.98 0.90
C GLU A 75 27.33 19.76 1.88
N THR A 76 27.14 19.23 3.08
CA THR A 76 26.51 19.98 4.17
C THR A 76 27.49 21.02 4.71
N ASP A 77 27.07 22.27 4.83
CA ASP A 77 27.94 23.35 5.29
C ASP A 77 28.50 23.02 6.70
N PRO A 78 29.84 23.01 6.89
CA PRO A 78 30.47 22.58 8.13
C PRO A 78 30.00 23.32 9.39
N ARG A 79 29.42 24.52 9.24
CA ARG A 79 28.82 25.27 10.35
C ARG A 79 27.62 24.57 10.99
N PHE A 80 26.99 23.63 10.29
CA PHE A 80 25.82 22.88 10.76
C PHE A 80 26.11 21.42 11.10
N THR A 81 27.28 20.90 10.72
CA THR A 81 27.62 19.48 10.94
C THR A 81 28.34 19.22 12.26
N ASN A 82 28.84 20.27 12.92
CA ASN A 82 29.65 20.16 14.14
C ASN A 82 30.83 19.17 13.99
N GLN A 83 31.37 19.05 12.77
CA GLN A 83 32.41 18.09 12.36
C GLN A 83 32.01 16.60 12.48
N LYS A 84 30.72 16.27 12.66
CA LYS A 84 30.26 14.88 12.64
C LYS A 84 30.40 14.32 11.22
N GLN A 85 31.07 13.17 11.09
CA GLN A 85 31.03 12.36 9.89
C GLN A 85 29.80 11.44 9.94
N TRP A 86 28.97 11.52 8.90
CA TRP A 86 27.74 10.74 8.79
C TRP A 86 27.97 9.54 7.87
N LEU A 87 27.34 8.41 8.18
CA LEU A 87 27.33 7.25 7.29
C LEU A 87 26.74 7.65 5.93
N GLY A 88 27.48 7.35 4.86
CA GLY A 88 27.09 7.63 3.49
C GLY A 88 27.02 6.39 2.61
N SER A 89 26.67 6.55 1.34
CA SER A 89 26.68 5.46 0.36
C SER A 89 28.08 4.95 -0.02
N ASP A 90 29.15 5.62 0.41
CA ASP A 90 30.52 5.09 0.38
C ASP A 90 30.61 3.73 1.07
N TYR A 91 29.87 3.54 2.16
CA TYR A 91 29.76 2.25 2.84
C TYR A 91 29.35 1.11 1.89
N MET A 92 28.37 1.36 1.01
CA MET A 92 27.91 0.38 0.02
C MET A 92 28.86 0.28 -1.17
N GLN A 93 29.45 1.39 -1.61
CA GLN A 93 30.44 1.39 -2.69
C GLN A 93 31.65 0.53 -2.31
N GLU A 94 32.20 0.70 -1.11
CA GLU A 94 33.34 -0.09 -0.63
C GLU A 94 33.01 -1.58 -0.53
N ALA A 95 31.78 -1.93 -0.12
CA ALA A 95 31.37 -3.31 0.06
C ALA A 95 31.11 -4.08 -1.24
N LEU A 96 30.88 -3.37 -2.35
CA LEU A 96 30.52 -3.92 -3.67
C LEU A 96 31.55 -3.65 -4.78
N SER A 97 32.56 -2.81 -4.53
CA SER A 97 33.58 -2.48 -5.53
C SER A 97 34.84 -3.29 -5.30
N ASP A 98 35.22 -4.12 -6.29
CA ASP A 98 36.51 -4.83 -6.27
C ASP A 98 37.69 -3.90 -6.63
N ASN A 99 37.42 -2.72 -7.20
CA ASN A 99 38.41 -1.75 -7.68
C ASN A 99 38.23 -0.39 -6.99
N GLN A 100 39.12 -0.06 -6.05
CA GLN A 100 39.12 1.25 -5.34
C GLN A 100 39.39 2.45 -6.26
N ASN A 101 39.73 2.22 -7.54
CA ASN A 101 40.04 3.28 -8.52
C ASN A 101 38.81 3.76 -9.31
N LEU A 102 37.63 3.16 -9.12
CA LEU A 102 36.37 3.50 -9.81
C LEU A 102 35.29 4.00 -8.85
N VAL A 103 35.69 4.74 -7.81
CA VAL A 103 34.73 5.41 -6.92
C VAL A 103 34.09 6.57 -7.69
N HIS A 104 32.87 6.35 -8.18
CA HIS A 104 32.11 7.39 -8.85
C HIS A 104 31.70 8.49 -7.86
N LYS A 105 31.75 9.73 -8.33
CA LYS A 105 31.30 10.90 -7.55
C LYS A 105 29.87 10.69 -7.07
N ARG A 106 29.63 10.92 -5.78
CA ARG A 106 28.31 10.76 -5.14
C ARG A 106 27.49 12.03 -5.27
N LEU A 107 26.17 11.91 -5.15
CA LEU A 107 25.28 13.06 -5.16
C LEU A 107 25.55 13.97 -3.96
N GLY A 108 25.71 13.41 -2.76
CA GLY A 108 25.95 14.21 -1.57
C GLY A 108 26.77 13.50 -0.49
N ASP A 109 27.08 14.23 0.57
CA ASP A 109 27.62 13.65 1.79
C ASP A 109 26.58 12.77 2.52
N GLY A 110 27.01 12.10 3.60
CA GLY A 110 26.14 11.18 4.33
C GLY A 110 24.88 11.85 4.91
N TYR A 111 24.95 13.11 5.32
CA TYR A 111 23.78 13.81 5.86
C TYR A 111 22.77 14.17 4.75
N TYR A 112 23.25 14.65 3.60
CA TYR A 112 22.41 14.92 2.44
C TYR A 112 21.71 13.64 1.95
N GLU A 113 22.46 12.54 1.81
CA GLU A 113 21.93 11.27 1.33
C GLU A 113 20.93 10.61 2.32
N GLN A 114 21.15 10.75 3.64
CA GLN A 114 20.18 10.28 4.62
C GLN A 114 18.84 11.04 4.52
N ASN A 115 18.88 12.36 4.29
CA ASN A 115 17.66 13.14 4.00
C ASN A 115 17.00 12.68 2.70
N LEU A 116 17.79 12.47 1.64
CA LEU A 116 17.30 11.97 0.35
C LEU A 116 16.58 10.62 0.50
N VAL A 117 17.17 9.68 1.24
CA VAL A 117 16.57 8.35 1.48
C VAL A 117 15.31 8.48 2.33
N ARG A 118 15.30 9.33 3.37
CA ARG A 118 14.09 9.59 4.15
C ARG A 118 12.95 10.11 3.27
N ASP A 119 13.25 11.04 2.38
CA ASP A 119 12.24 11.65 1.51
C ASP A 119 11.70 10.63 0.52
N GLN A 120 12.56 9.78 -0.06
CA GLN A 120 12.14 8.63 -0.89
C GLN A 120 11.24 7.66 -0.11
N VAL A 121 11.62 7.26 1.10
CA VAL A 121 10.82 6.35 1.95
C VAL A 121 9.44 6.95 2.23
N THR A 122 9.41 8.25 2.54
CA THR A 122 8.17 8.99 2.78
C THR A 122 7.31 9.05 1.52
N GLN A 123 7.91 9.29 0.35
CA GLN A 123 7.19 9.29 -0.92
C GLN A 123 6.67 7.90 -1.28
N LEU A 124 7.42 6.82 -1.02
CA LEU A 124 7.03 5.47 -1.41
C LEU A 124 5.97 4.84 -0.51
N THR A 125 5.92 5.28 0.75
CA THR A 125 5.15 4.57 1.80
C THR A 125 4.34 5.47 2.72
N GLY A 126 4.51 6.79 2.67
CA GLY A 126 3.97 7.76 3.64
C GLY A 126 4.58 7.68 5.04
N ASN A 127 5.42 6.68 5.32
CA ASN A 127 6.08 6.52 6.60
C ASN A 127 7.47 7.16 6.60
N ARG A 128 7.96 7.54 7.78
CA ARG A 128 9.35 7.98 7.95
C ARG A 128 10.34 6.80 7.85
N TYR A 129 9.91 5.62 8.30
CA TYR A 129 10.75 4.42 8.38
C TYR A 129 10.12 3.18 7.73
N LEU A 130 10.93 2.37 7.04
CA LEU A 130 10.60 1.05 6.48
C LEU A 130 10.81 -0.04 7.55
N GLY A 131 9.94 -0.06 8.56
CA GLY A 131 10.02 -1.00 9.69
C GLY A 131 10.43 -0.33 11.01
N ASN A 132 11.08 -1.10 11.90
CA ASN A 132 11.32 -0.71 13.29
C ASN A 132 12.65 0.04 13.51
N TYR A 133 13.02 0.92 12.58
CA TYR A 133 14.24 1.73 12.72
C TYR A 133 14.04 2.90 13.70
N SER A 134 15.10 3.21 14.47
CA SER A 134 15.12 4.28 15.47
C SER A 134 15.66 5.61 14.97
N SER A 135 16.41 5.61 13.85
CA SER A 135 17.03 6.80 13.29
C SER A 135 17.23 6.70 11.77
N ASP A 136 17.48 7.84 11.13
CA ASP A 136 17.75 7.92 9.68
C ASP A 136 19.04 7.18 9.31
N GLU A 137 20.05 7.23 10.19
CA GLU A 137 21.33 6.53 10.03
C GLU A 137 21.16 5.00 10.14
N ASP A 138 20.40 4.51 11.14
CA ASP A 138 20.12 3.08 11.33
C ASP A 138 19.37 2.50 10.14
N GLN A 139 18.34 3.22 9.67
CA GLN A 139 17.59 2.83 8.47
C GLN A 139 18.49 2.78 7.25
N PHE A 140 19.26 3.85 7.01
CA PHE A 140 20.09 3.93 5.82
C PHE A 140 21.10 2.78 5.77
N LYS A 141 21.73 2.48 6.92
CA LYS A 141 22.62 1.32 7.07
C LYS A 141 21.90 0.00 6.82
N GLY A 142 20.72 -0.20 7.41
CA GLY A 142 19.94 -1.43 7.24
C GLY A 142 19.55 -1.69 5.79
N LEU A 143 19.06 -0.66 5.11
CA LEU A 143 18.68 -0.73 3.69
C LEU A 143 19.90 -0.97 2.78
N MET A 144 21.05 -0.35 3.07
CA MET A 144 22.30 -0.62 2.36
C MET A 144 22.81 -2.04 2.60
N ASN A 145 22.72 -2.57 3.82
CA ASN A 145 23.10 -3.96 4.12
C ASN A 145 22.29 -4.96 3.30
N ASN A 146 20.98 -4.75 3.22
CA ASN A 146 20.10 -5.57 2.38
C ASN A 146 20.46 -5.44 0.89
N GLY A 147 20.78 -4.21 0.44
CA GLY A 147 21.27 -3.95 -0.91
C GLY A 147 22.59 -4.64 -1.23
N ILE A 148 23.57 -4.61 -0.33
CA ILE A 148 24.86 -5.30 -0.47
C ILE A 148 24.67 -6.81 -0.56
N ALA A 149 23.82 -7.38 0.32
CA ALA A 149 23.52 -8.81 0.31
C ALA A 149 22.89 -9.23 -1.02
N PHE A 150 21.90 -8.46 -1.50
CA PHE A 150 21.27 -8.67 -2.79
C PHE A 150 22.26 -8.54 -3.96
N GLY A 151 23.07 -7.49 -3.97
CA GLY A 151 24.10 -7.25 -4.99
C GLY A 151 25.11 -8.38 -5.09
N LYS A 152 25.61 -8.90 -3.96
CA LYS A 152 26.55 -10.04 -3.94
C LYS A 152 25.89 -11.34 -4.40
N GLN A 153 24.66 -11.60 -3.96
CA GLN A 153 23.92 -12.81 -4.34
C GLN A 153 23.68 -12.89 -5.85
N TYR A 154 23.37 -11.77 -6.49
CA TYR A 154 23.05 -11.69 -7.92
C TYR A 154 24.17 -11.11 -8.78
N GLN A 155 25.36 -10.89 -8.20
CA GLN A 155 26.57 -10.38 -8.88
C GLN A 155 26.32 -9.06 -9.62
N LEU A 156 25.56 -8.17 -9.00
CA LEU A 156 25.18 -6.87 -9.57
C LEU A 156 26.23 -5.81 -9.29
N GLN A 157 26.46 -4.95 -10.27
CA GLN A 157 27.38 -3.82 -10.15
C GLN A 157 26.62 -2.53 -9.79
N PRO A 158 27.11 -1.75 -8.81
CA PRO A 158 26.60 -0.41 -8.54
C PRO A 158 26.63 0.50 -9.78
N GLY A 159 25.67 1.41 -9.88
CA GLY A 159 25.58 2.39 -10.97
C GLY A 159 24.52 2.05 -12.02
N VAL A 160 23.99 0.84 -12.03
CA VAL A 160 22.90 0.40 -12.92
C VAL A 160 21.62 0.17 -12.10
N ALA A 161 20.51 0.79 -12.50
CA ALA A 161 19.20 0.56 -11.86
C ALA A 161 18.73 -0.87 -12.05
N LEU A 162 18.00 -1.41 -11.04
CA LEU A 162 17.42 -2.74 -11.15
C LEU A 162 16.37 -2.80 -12.27
N SER A 163 16.38 -3.88 -13.05
CA SER A 163 15.30 -4.21 -13.99
C SER A 163 14.05 -4.70 -13.25
N PRO A 164 12.85 -4.65 -13.85
CA PRO A 164 11.63 -5.20 -13.23
C PRO A 164 11.77 -6.67 -12.80
N GLU A 165 12.51 -7.46 -13.55
CA GLU A 165 12.77 -8.87 -13.24
C GLU A 165 13.70 -9.01 -12.04
N GLN A 166 14.71 -8.15 -11.91
CA GLN A 166 15.57 -8.10 -10.72
C GLN A 166 14.80 -7.58 -9.51
N MET A 167 13.95 -6.57 -9.69
CA MET A 167 13.05 -6.09 -8.64
C MET A 167 12.18 -7.24 -8.13
N ALA A 168 11.60 -8.06 -8.99
CA ALA A 168 10.76 -9.20 -8.59
C ALA A 168 11.46 -10.21 -7.65
N LEU A 169 12.80 -10.22 -7.62
CA LEU A 169 13.60 -11.08 -6.75
C LEU A 169 13.85 -10.47 -5.35
N LEU A 170 13.50 -9.20 -5.11
CA LEU A 170 13.69 -8.56 -3.82
C LEU A 170 12.80 -9.19 -2.76
N THR A 171 13.41 -9.70 -1.70
CA THR A 171 12.72 -10.26 -0.52
C THR A 171 12.64 -9.28 0.64
N SER A 172 13.39 -8.17 0.58
CA SER A 172 13.50 -7.13 1.61
C SER A 172 13.57 -5.74 0.96
N ASP A 173 13.32 -4.69 1.74
CA ASP A 173 13.57 -3.32 1.33
C ASP A 173 15.07 -3.06 1.20
N ILE A 174 15.48 -2.31 0.17
CA ILE A 174 16.89 -2.01 -0.09
C ILE A 174 17.13 -0.56 -0.47
N VAL A 175 18.37 -0.12 -0.29
CA VAL A 175 18.97 0.97 -1.04
C VAL A 175 19.90 0.37 -2.09
N TRP A 176 19.86 0.91 -3.31
CA TRP A 176 20.73 0.55 -4.41
C TRP A 176 21.33 1.79 -5.08
N LEU A 177 22.58 1.73 -5.52
CA LEU A 177 23.26 2.88 -6.12
C LEU A 177 23.06 2.92 -7.64
N VAL A 178 22.57 4.05 -8.13
CA VAL A 178 22.24 4.26 -9.55
C VAL A 178 22.96 5.51 -10.05
N ASN A 179 23.53 5.44 -11.26
CA ASN A 179 24.12 6.60 -11.92
C ASN A 179 23.00 7.50 -12.48
N GLN A 180 23.03 8.78 -12.13
CA GLN A 180 22.06 9.78 -12.56
C GLN A 180 22.77 11.02 -13.09
N GLN A 181 22.18 11.66 -14.11
CA GLN A 181 22.69 12.93 -14.64
C GLN A 181 22.04 14.08 -13.88
N VAL A 182 22.88 14.94 -13.30
CA VAL A 182 22.47 16.16 -12.60
C VAL A 182 22.87 17.36 -13.45
N THR A 183 21.93 18.29 -13.65
CA THR A 183 22.22 19.57 -14.32
C THR A 183 22.72 20.58 -13.31
N LEU A 184 23.93 21.09 -13.53
CA LEU A 184 24.58 22.11 -12.72
C LEU A 184 23.99 23.51 -13.01
N PRO A 185 24.17 24.50 -12.12
CA PRO A 185 23.64 25.85 -12.32
C PRO A 185 24.14 26.55 -13.60
N ASP A 186 25.29 26.14 -14.12
CA ASP A 186 25.87 26.64 -15.38
C ASP A 186 25.29 25.95 -16.63
N GLY A 187 24.35 25.02 -16.47
CA GLY A 187 23.71 24.26 -17.54
C GLY A 187 24.49 23.02 -17.99
N THR A 188 25.68 22.77 -17.44
CA THR A 188 26.44 21.54 -17.73
C THR A 188 25.84 20.34 -16.98
N GLN A 189 26.13 19.12 -17.42
CA GLN A 189 25.65 17.90 -16.75
C GLN A 189 26.79 17.10 -16.16
N GLN A 190 26.56 16.56 -14.97
CA GLN A 190 27.49 15.69 -14.27
C GLN A 190 26.80 14.39 -13.87
N THR A 191 27.45 13.26 -14.15
CA THR A 191 26.98 11.94 -13.68
C THR A 191 27.42 11.72 -12.25
N VAL A 192 26.48 11.39 -11.37
CA VAL A 192 26.73 11.08 -9.97
C VAL A 192 26.02 9.79 -9.56
N GLN A 193 26.55 9.10 -8.54
CA GLN A 193 25.85 8.00 -7.90
C GLN A 193 24.85 8.50 -6.87
N VAL A 194 23.64 7.92 -6.92
CA VAL A 194 22.51 8.29 -6.08
C VAL A 194 21.99 7.05 -5.37
N PRO A 195 21.79 7.08 -4.03
CA PRO A 195 21.09 6.02 -3.32
C PRO A 195 19.61 6.06 -3.67
N GLN A 196 19.11 4.98 -4.27
CA GLN A 196 17.72 4.80 -4.66
C GLN A 196 17.05 3.72 -3.82
N VAL A 197 15.86 4.00 -3.28
CA VAL A 197 15.12 3.08 -2.40
C VAL A 197 14.17 2.21 -3.22
N TYR A 198 14.22 0.91 -2.96
CA TYR A 198 13.25 -0.07 -3.46
C TYR A 198 12.49 -0.63 -2.27
N ALA A 199 11.22 -0.23 -2.13
CA ALA A 199 10.37 -0.59 -1.01
C ALA A 199 9.37 -1.68 -1.41
N ARG A 200 9.32 -2.77 -0.66
CA ARG A 200 8.36 -3.86 -0.82
C ARG A 200 7.16 -3.61 0.09
N VAL A 201 6.07 -3.14 -0.50
CA VAL A 201 4.81 -2.81 0.16
C VAL A 201 3.71 -3.79 -0.26
N LYS A 202 2.51 -3.69 0.32
CA LYS A 202 1.35 -4.47 -0.10
C LYS A 202 0.50 -3.69 -1.10
N GLU A 203 -0.18 -4.39 -1.98
CA GLU A 203 -1.24 -3.81 -2.80
C GLU A 203 -2.30 -3.17 -1.89
N GLY A 204 -2.55 -1.87 -2.10
CA GLY A 204 -3.37 -1.05 -1.22
C GLY A 204 -2.60 -0.27 -0.15
N ASP A 205 -1.30 -0.44 0.08
CA ASP A 205 -0.54 0.50 0.94
C ASP A 205 -0.38 1.88 0.25
N LEU A 206 -0.25 2.97 1.03
CA LEU A 206 -0.10 4.38 0.60
C LEU A 206 0.75 4.54 -0.68
N THR A 207 0.15 4.85 -1.83
CA THR A 207 0.83 4.87 -3.15
C THR A 207 1.82 6.00 -3.36
N GLY A 208 2.01 6.91 -2.41
CA GLY A 208 2.84 8.11 -2.63
C GLY A 208 2.23 9.16 -3.55
N ASP A 209 1.25 8.74 -4.35
CA ASP A 209 0.47 9.57 -5.25
C ASP A 209 -0.64 10.28 -4.44
N GLY A 210 -0.44 11.57 -4.14
CA GLY A 210 -1.46 12.42 -3.52
C GLY A 210 -0.92 13.37 -2.45
N ALA A 211 -1.76 14.30 -2.00
CA ALA A 211 -1.40 15.22 -0.91
C ALA A 211 -1.33 14.47 0.43
N LEU A 212 -0.27 14.69 1.21
CA LEU A 212 -0.08 14.12 2.55
C LEU A 212 -0.26 15.19 3.63
N MET A 213 -1.14 14.91 4.59
CA MET A 213 -1.29 15.62 5.86
C MET A 213 -0.77 14.73 6.99
N GLY A 214 0.43 15.01 7.48
CA GLY A 214 1.12 14.20 8.50
C GLY A 214 1.35 14.95 9.81
N GLY A 215 1.26 14.25 10.95
CA GLY A 215 1.55 14.80 12.27
C GLY A 215 1.79 13.72 13.33
N HIS A 216 2.24 14.11 14.53
CA HIS A 216 2.18 13.20 15.69
C HIS A 216 0.71 12.91 16.01
N ASP A 217 -0.06 13.98 16.16
CA ASP A 217 -1.52 13.95 16.23
C ASP A 217 -2.07 14.81 15.10
N VAL A 218 -3.12 14.33 14.44
CA VAL A 218 -3.86 15.08 13.42
C VAL A 218 -5.29 15.22 13.90
N ALA A 219 -5.76 16.46 14.04
CA ALA A 219 -7.13 16.78 14.42
C ALA A 219 -7.76 17.70 13.38
N ILE A 220 -8.82 17.22 12.73
CA ILE A 220 -9.58 17.97 11.72
C ILE A 220 -10.99 18.18 12.26
N ALA A 221 -11.40 19.44 12.42
CA ALA A 221 -12.76 19.79 12.84
C ALA A 221 -13.40 20.69 11.78
N SER A 222 -14.28 20.11 10.97
CA SER A 222 -15.04 20.82 9.94
C SER A 222 -16.51 20.93 10.31
N ARG A 223 -17.13 22.08 9.99
CA ARG A 223 -18.59 22.21 10.04
C ARG A 223 -19.25 21.59 8.81
N GLY A 224 -18.56 21.59 7.68
CA GLY A 224 -19.00 20.97 6.44
C GLY A 224 -18.35 19.61 6.23
N ASP A 225 -18.24 19.19 4.98
CA ASP A 225 -17.71 17.88 4.63
C ASP A 225 -16.18 17.86 4.71
N VAL A 226 -15.64 16.67 4.93
CA VAL A 226 -14.21 16.36 4.76
C VAL A 226 -14.10 15.34 3.64
N ILE A 227 -13.34 15.70 2.60
CA ILE A 227 -13.08 14.85 1.44
C ILE A 227 -11.59 14.53 1.43
N ASN A 228 -11.25 13.26 1.63
CA ASN A 228 -9.88 12.79 1.57
C ASN A 228 -9.67 11.93 0.33
N SER A 229 -8.86 12.42 -0.60
CA SER A 229 -8.35 11.66 -1.74
C SER A 229 -6.83 11.44 -1.70
N GLY A 230 -6.17 11.93 -0.63
CA GLY A 230 -4.74 11.81 -0.39
C GLY A 230 -4.48 10.97 0.85
N ALA A 231 -3.61 11.43 1.73
CA ALA A 231 -3.28 10.75 2.98
C ALA A 231 -3.44 11.69 4.19
N ILE A 232 -4.14 11.23 5.22
CA ILE A 232 -4.24 11.86 6.53
C ILE A 232 -3.62 10.90 7.54
N GLN A 233 -2.48 11.27 8.13
CA GLN A 233 -1.68 10.38 8.95
C GLN A 233 -1.23 11.04 10.26
N GLY A 234 -1.82 10.60 11.36
CA GLY A 234 -1.34 10.87 12.72
C GLY A 234 -0.52 9.68 13.21
N ARG A 235 0.65 9.90 13.83
CA ARG A 235 1.43 8.81 14.42
C ARG A 235 0.69 8.16 15.59
N ALA A 236 0.19 8.98 16.53
CA ALA A 236 -0.54 8.55 17.70
C ALA A 236 -2.05 8.65 17.48
N VAL A 237 -2.56 9.82 17.11
CA VAL A 237 -4.00 10.04 16.92
C VAL A 237 -4.32 10.68 15.58
N THR A 238 -5.36 10.16 14.92
CA THR A 238 -6.05 10.85 13.82
C THR A 238 -7.52 10.99 14.19
N GLN A 239 -7.95 12.23 14.41
CA GLN A 239 -9.32 12.56 14.75
C GLN A 239 -9.93 13.45 13.68
N VAL A 240 -11.08 13.05 13.15
CA VAL A 240 -11.83 13.84 12.16
C VAL A 240 -13.26 14.02 12.63
N THR A 241 -13.73 15.27 12.69
CA THR A 241 -15.13 15.61 12.93
C THR A 241 -15.67 16.42 11.76
N ALA A 242 -16.77 16.00 11.15
CA ALA A 242 -17.31 16.60 9.93
C ALA A 242 -18.85 16.48 9.85
N GLN A 243 -19.45 17.16 8.87
CA GLN A 243 -20.83 16.90 8.47
C GLN A 243 -20.93 15.51 7.80
N ASN A 244 -20.23 15.34 6.68
CA ASN A 244 -19.94 14.05 6.05
C ASN A 244 -18.43 13.84 5.94
N LEU A 245 -18.01 12.57 5.91
CA LEU A 245 -16.62 12.19 5.65
C LEU A 245 -16.57 11.25 4.45
N SER A 246 -15.95 11.69 3.36
CA SER A 246 -15.69 10.86 2.18
C SER A 246 -14.21 10.56 2.08
N ASN A 247 -13.84 9.28 2.18
CA ASN A 247 -12.48 8.80 2.03
C ASN A 247 -12.33 7.95 0.77
N SER A 248 -11.54 8.41 -0.19
CA SER A 248 -11.07 7.63 -1.34
C SER A 248 -9.56 7.37 -1.31
N GLY A 249 -8.85 7.98 -0.35
CA GLY A 249 -7.43 7.76 -0.09
C GLY A 249 -7.19 7.04 1.23
N PHE A 250 -6.27 7.58 2.03
CA PHE A 250 -5.75 6.94 3.25
C PHE A 250 -6.01 7.77 4.49
N ILE A 251 -6.51 7.13 5.54
CA ILE A 251 -6.59 7.70 6.89
C ILE A 251 -5.93 6.73 7.85
N SER A 252 -4.90 7.17 8.57
CA SER A 252 -4.14 6.28 9.44
C SER A 252 -3.69 6.90 10.76
N GLY A 253 -3.50 6.06 11.77
CA GLY A 253 -2.77 6.38 12.99
C GLY A 253 -2.81 5.27 14.02
N ASN A 254 -2.17 5.42 15.19
CA ASN A 254 -2.30 4.39 16.22
C ASN A 254 -3.75 4.29 16.71
N ARG A 255 -4.40 5.44 16.90
CA ARG A 255 -5.83 5.56 17.16
C ARG A 255 -6.48 6.45 16.10
N VAL A 256 -7.53 5.93 15.45
CA VAL A 256 -8.32 6.67 14.46
C VAL A 256 -9.74 6.82 14.97
N ASP A 257 -10.21 8.05 15.17
CA ASP A 257 -11.59 8.36 15.56
C ASP A 257 -12.23 9.28 14.49
N LEU A 258 -13.22 8.76 13.77
CA LEU A 258 -13.93 9.46 12.70
C LEU A 258 -15.38 9.67 13.10
N ASN A 259 -15.78 10.93 13.28
CA ASN A 259 -17.12 11.33 13.70
C ASN A 259 -17.79 12.17 12.61
N ALA A 260 -18.83 11.64 11.98
CA ALA A 260 -19.66 12.39 11.03
C ALA A 260 -21.06 12.61 11.59
N ARG A 261 -21.59 13.82 11.43
CA ARG A 261 -22.99 14.12 11.81
C ARG A 261 -23.99 13.36 10.94
N GLN A 262 -23.63 13.08 9.69
CA GLN A 262 -24.43 12.34 8.74
C GLN A 262 -23.70 11.06 8.35
N ASN A 263 -22.88 11.09 7.29
CA ASN A 263 -22.37 9.86 6.68
C ASN A 263 -20.84 9.75 6.74
N ILE A 264 -20.37 8.50 6.81
CA ILE A 264 -18.96 8.16 6.55
C ILE A 264 -18.93 7.21 5.35
N ASP A 265 -18.33 7.65 4.25
CA ASP A 265 -18.20 6.90 3.02
C ASP A 265 -16.72 6.59 2.74
N ASN A 266 -16.34 5.31 2.78
CA ASN A 266 -15.02 4.82 2.43
C ASN A 266 -15.06 4.14 1.06
N ILE A 267 -14.66 4.85 0.01
CA ILE A 267 -14.87 4.48 -1.41
C ILE A 267 -13.53 4.10 -2.05
N GLY A 268 -13.21 2.82 -2.05
CA GLY A 268 -11.88 2.31 -2.38
C GLY A 268 -10.78 2.91 -1.51
N GLY A 269 -11.12 3.47 -0.35
CA GLY A 269 -10.17 4.06 0.57
C GLY A 269 -9.72 3.06 1.63
N GLN A 270 -8.64 3.40 2.34
CA GLN A 270 -8.20 2.65 3.51
C GLN A 270 -8.25 3.50 4.79
N ILE A 271 -8.76 2.89 5.85
CA ILE A 271 -8.76 3.45 7.21
C ILE A 271 -8.01 2.48 8.12
N ARG A 272 -6.90 2.89 8.73
CA ARG A 272 -6.00 1.99 9.45
C ARG A 272 -5.61 2.52 10.84
N GLY A 273 -5.91 1.72 11.86
CA GLY A 273 -5.53 1.93 13.25
C GLY A 273 -4.42 0.95 13.68
N GLY A 274 -3.57 1.37 14.60
CA GLY A 274 -2.73 0.46 15.39
C GLY A 274 -3.57 -0.23 16.45
N ASP A 275 -3.89 0.51 17.52
CA ASP A 275 -4.72 0.07 18.64
C ASP A 275 -6.22 0.24 18.41
N ARG A 276 -6.64 1.22 17.59
CA ARG A 276 -8.07 1.51 17.43
C ARG A 276 -8.45 2.15 16.11
N VAL A 277 -9.59 1.71 15.58
CA VAL A 277 -10.39 2.44 14.60
C VAL A 277 -11.82 2.54 15.11
N ALA A 278 -12.34 3.74 15.27
CA ALA A 278 -13.73 3.99 15.62
C ALA A 278 -14.38 4.96 14.62
N LEU A 279 -15.40 4.48 13.91
CA LEU A 279 -16.26 5.29 13.05
C LEU A 279 -17.62 5.46 13.73
N LEU A 280 -18.06 6.71 13.85
CA LEU A 280 -19.38 7.07 14.37
C LEU A 280 -20.08 7.98 13.36
N ALA A 281 -21.20 7.51 12.82
CA ALA A 281 -22.04 8.25 11.89
C ALA A 281 -23.43 8.49 12.48
N GLY A 282 -23.91 9.72 12.40
CA GLY A 282 -25.29 10.05 12.80
C GLY A 282 -26.34 9.49 11.84
N HIS A 283 -25.97 9.08 10.63
CA HIS A 283 -26.83 8.41 9.67
C HIS A 283 -26.18 7.07 9.28
N ASP A 284 -25.43 7.02 8.18
CA ASP A 284 -24.95 5.76 7.59
C ASP A 284 -23.42 5.66 7.55
N ILE A 285 -22.90 4.43 7.62
CA ILE A 285 -21.50 4.11 7.29
C ILE A 285 -21.49 3.22 6.06
N THR A 286 -20.79 3.64 5.02
CA THR A 286 -20.60 2.86 3.79
C THR A 286 -19.12 2.59 3.56
N SER A 287 -18.72 1.35 3.31
CA SER A 287 -17.37 1.00 2.86
C SER A 287 -17.48 0.13 1.61
N THR A 288 -16.98 0.63 0.48
CA THR A 288 -17.25 0.06 -0.85
C THR A 288 -16.00 0.04 -1.71
N SER A 289 -15.61 -1.15 -2.16
CA SER A 289 -14.57 -1.29 -3.17
C SER A 289 -15.05 -0.80 -4.53
N THR A 290 -14.17 -0.19 -5.33
CA THR A 290 -14.51 0.27 -6.69
C THR A 290 -14.27 -0.83 -7.71
N ALA A 291 -15.04 -0.80 -8.80
CA ALA A 291 -14.78 -1.63 -9.98
C ALA A 291 -14.13 -0.79 -11.09
N GLY A 292 -13.27 -1.41 -11.87
CA GLY A 292 -12.69 -0.86 -13.09
C GLY A 292 -13.08 -1.70 -14.30
N GLY A 293 -12.87 -1.14 -15.48
CA GLY A 293 -13.14 -1.79 -16.76
C GLY A 293 -14.53 -1.53 -17.33
N ASP A 294 -15.00 -2.42 -18.19
CA ASP A 294 -16.28 -2.34 -18.90
C ASP A 294 -17.16 -3.58 -18.65
N ASP A 295 -18.24 -3.73 -19.41
CA ASP A 295 -19.17 -4.86 -19.24
C ASP A 295 -18.55 -6.22 -19.60
N SER A 296 -17.48 -6.24 -20.39
CA SER A 296 -16.79 -7.45 -20.85
C SER A 296 -15.61 -7.82 -19.95
N GLU A 297 -14.90 -6.82 -19.42
CA GLU A 297 -13.78 -7.00 -18.51
C GLU A 297 -13.97 -6.08 -17.30
N ARG A 298 -14.38 -6.65 -16.17
CA ARG A 298 -14.68 -5.93 -14.93
C ARG A 298 -13.93 -6.56 -13.77
N TRP A 299 -13.10 -5.77 -13.08
CA TRP A 299 -12.32 -6.21 -11.92
C TRP A 299 -12.49 -5.25 -10.74
N ILE A 300 -12.04 -5.67 -9.56
CA ILE A 300 -11.90 -4.77 -8.41
C ILE A 300 -10.75 -3.82 -8.70
N ASP A 301 -11.04 -2.54 -8.86
CA ASP A 301 -10.05 -1.50 -9.14
C ASP A 301 -9.36 -1.06 -7.85
N ARG A 302 -10.14 -0.58 -6.88
CA ARG A 302 -9.60 -0.11 -5.60
C ARG A 302 -10.35 -0.76 -4.43
N PRO A 303 -9.70 -1.64 -3.67
CA PRO A 303 -10.32 -2.29 -2.53
C PRO A 303 -10.53 -1.29 -1.38
N ALA A 304 -11.72 -1.28 -0.79
CA ALA A 304 -12.02 -0.51 0.42
C ALA A 304 -11.74 -1.34 1.66
N GLY A 305 -10.94 -0.80 2.58
CA GLY A 305 -10.50 -1.55 3.75
C GLY A 305 -10.51 -0.77 5.05
N ILE A 306 -10.84 -1.45 6.14
CA ILE A 306 -10.80 -0.91 7.51
C ILE A 306 -10.02 -1.87 8.39
N TYR A 307 -8.94 -1.38 8.99
CA TYR A 307 -7.89 -2.22 9.56
C TYR A 307 -7.50 -1.81 10.98
N VAL A 308 -7.29 -2.79 11.86
CA VAL A 308 -6.65 -2.64 13.17
C VAL A 308 -5.54 -3.70 13.30
N GLN A 309 -4.37 -3.32 13.83
CA GLN A 309 -3.16 -4.15 13.73
C GLN A 309 -2.65 -4.73 15.06
N ASN A 310 -2.82 -4.01 16.16
CA ASN A 310 -2.20 -4.38 17.43
C ASN A 310 -3.01 -5.43 18.20
N ASN A 311 -2.34 -6.13 19.13
CA ASN A 311 -2.87 -7.34 19.76
C ASN A 311 -4.18 -7.13 20.54
N GLN A 312 -4.36 -5.96 21.14
CA GLN A 312 -5.56 -5.55 21.91
C GLN A 312 -6.47 -4.61 21.09
N GLY A 313 -6.36 -4.69 19.75
CA GLY A 313 -6.99 -3.76 18.84
C GLY A 313 -8.52 -3.67 18.97
N GLU A 314 -9.07 -2.45 18.96
CA GLU A 314 -10.50 -2.19 18.94
C GLU A 314 -10.94 -1.66 17.56
N LEU A 315 -11.78 -2.41 16.86
CA LEU A 315 -12.42 -1.94 15.63
C LEU A 315 -13.91 -1.74 15.90
N ARG A 316 -14.38 -0.49 15.82
CA ARG A 316 -15.78 -0.13 16.05
C ARG A 316 -16.36 0.65 14.88
N LEU A 317 -17.45 0.15 14.31
CA LEU A 317 -18.29 0.87 13.35
C LEU A 317 -19.68 1.06 13.99
N SER A 318 -20.15 2.30 14.10
CA SER A 318 -21.43 2.63 14.73
C SER A 318 -22.20 3.64 13.89
N ALA A 319 -23.32 3.24 13.34
CA ALA A 319 -24.22 4.10 12.57
C ALA A 319 -25.61 4.11 13.22
N LEU A 320 -26.25 5.28 13.33
CA LEU A 320 -27.63 5.35 13.84
C LEU A 320 -28.66 4.77 12.87
N ASN A 321 -28.36 4.78 11.56
CA ASN A 321 -29.18 4.14 10.54
C ASN A 321 -28.50 2.83 10.10
N ASN A 322 -27.79 2.82 8.97
CA ASN A 322 -27.32 1.58 8.36
C ASN A 322 -25.80 1.50 8.31
N VAL A 323 -25.29 0.28 8.27
CA VAL A 323 -23.91 -0.01 7.89
C VAL A 323 -23.92 -0.87 6.64
N ALA A 324 -23.30 -0.39 5.56
CA ALA A 324 -23.19 -1.11 4.29
C ALA A 324 -21.71 -1.36 3.95
N LEU A 325 -21.33 -2.62 3.88
CA LEU A 325 -20.00 -3.07 3.49
C LEU A 325 -20.11 -3.83 2.17
N ILE A 326 -19.56 -3.29 1.08
CA ILE A 326 -19.71 -3.81 -0.27
C ILE A 326 -18.34 -4.23 -0.79
N ALA A 327 -18.11 -5.54 -0.90
CA ALA A 327 -16.82 -6.12 -1.25
C ALA A 327 -15.64 -5.52 -0.44
N SER A 328 -15.91 -5.13 0.82
CA SER A 328 -14.95 -4.44 1.67
C SER A 328 -14.20 -5.46 2.54
N ASP A 329 -12.94 -5.14 2.88
CA ASP A 329 -12.12 -5.96 3.77
C ASP A 329 -12.01 -5.29 5.15
N ILE A 330 -12.59 -5.94 6.15
CA ILE A 330 -12.58 -5.48 7.54
C ILE A 330 -11.72 -6.45 8.34
N THR A 331 -10.55 -6.00 8.78
CA THR A 331 -9.63 -6.87 9.52
C THR A 331 -9.18 -6.22 10.82
N ASN A 332 -9.37 -6.94 11.92
CA ASN A 332 -8.71 -6.65 13.19
C ASN A 332 -7.75 -7.80 13.49
N ALA A 333 -6.45 -7.56 13.36
CA ALA A 333 -5.42 -8.58 13.54
C ALA A 333 -5.14 -8.94 15.01
N GLY A 334 -5.75 -8.22 15.97
CA GLY A 334 -5.52 -8.43 17.39
C GLY A 334 -6.08 -9.76 17.90
N LYS A 335 -5.23 -10.60 18.50
CA LYS A 335 -5.66 -11.90 19.10
C LYS A 335 -6.54 -11.76 20.32
N ALA A 336 -6.39 -10.66 21.04
CA ALA A 336 -7.28 -10.26 22.12
C ALA A 336 -8.07 -8.99 21.74
N GLY A 337 -8.19 -8.74 20.43
CA GLY A 337 -8.91 -7.59 19.91
C GLY A 337 -10.42 -7.76 20.03
N LYS A 338 -11.14 -6.65 19.86
CA LYS A 338 -12.60 -6.63 19.80
C LYS A 338 -13.04 -5.93 18.53
N THR A 339 -13.94 -6.57 17.79
CA THR A 339 -14.52 -6.02 16.58
C THR A 339 -16.02 -5.90 16.78
N ALA A 340 -16.55 -4.68 16.71
CA ALA A 340 -17.97 -4.39 16.90
C ALA A 340 -18.52 -3.55 15.73
N ILE A 341 -19.53 -4.06 15.04
CA ILE A 341 -20.24 -3.35 13.98
C ILE A 341 -21.70 -3.25 14.40
N ALA A 342 -22.17 -2.02 14.59
CA ALA A 342 -23.51 -1.72 15.07
C ALA A 342 -24.24 -0.78 14.10
N ALA A 343 -25.38 -1.24 13.58
CA ALA A 343 -26.33 -0.44 12.80
C ALA A 343 -27.63 -0.28 13.60
N GLY A 344 -28.18 0.93 13.68
CA GLY A 344 -29.47 1.15 14.33
C GLY A 344 -30.65 0.57 13.55
N ASN A 345 -30.53 0.41 12.23
CA ASN A 345 -31.48 -0.25 11.35
C ASN A 345 -30.84 -1.52 10.77
N ASP A 346 -30.23 -1.46 9.58
CA ASP A 346 -29.78 -2.64 8.84
C ASP A 346 -28.25 -2.72 8.71
N LEU A 347 -27.71 -3.94 8.80
CA LEU A 347 -26.32 -4.24 8.47
C LEU A 347 -26.28 -5.06 7.17
N GLN A 348 -25.63 -4.53 6.14
CA GLN A 348 -25.50 -5.17 4.83
C GLN A 348 -24.05 -5.53 4.52
N LEU A 349 -23.80 -6.81 4.25
CA LEU A 349 -22.54 -7.34 3.75
C LEU A 349 -22.77 -7.81 2.30
N SER A 350 -22.50 -6.93 1.35
CA SER A 350 -22.87 -7.09 -0.06
C SER A 350 -21.67 -7.37 -0.96
N THR A 351 -21.95 -7.62 -2.23
CA THR A 351 -20.96 -8.04 -3.22
C THR A 351 -20.68 -6.99 -4.28
N LEU A 352 -19.52 -7.10 -4.91
CA LEU A 352 -19.22 -6.47 -6.20
C LEU A 352 -18.94 -7.58 -7.22
N THR A 353 -19.61 -7.52 -8.36
CA THR A 353 -19.43 -8.52 -9.41
C THR A 353 -18.24 -8.18 -10.29
N THR A 354 -17.33 -9.13 -10.45
CA THR A 354 -16.25 -9.13 -11.46
C THR A 354 -16.63 -10.01 -12.64
N ARG A 355 -16.10 -9.69 -13.82
CA ARG A 355 -16.42 -10.37 -15.07
C ARG A 355 -15.21 -10.39 -16.00
N HIS A 356 -14.98 -11.49 -16.69
CA HIS A 356 -13.94 -11.61 -17.71
C HIS A 356 -14.54 -12.30 -18.93
N GLN A 357 -14.59 -11.59 -20.05
CA GLN A 357 -15.08 -12.10 -21.33
C GLN A 357 -13.97 -12.11 -22.37
N GLU A 358 -13.73 -13.29 -22.93
CA GLU A 358 -12.81 -13.47 -24.05
C GLU A 358 -13.60 -13.96 -25.25
N ARG A 359 -13.40 -13.33 -26.42
CA ARG A 359 -13.89 -13.84 -27.71
C ARG A 359 -12.78 -13.79 -28.75
N GLY A 360 -12.49 -14.94 -29.36
CA GLY A 360 -11.55 -15.07 -30.46
C GLY A 360 -12.14 -15.95 -31.57
N ASP A 361 -11.93 -15.54 -32.81
CA ASP A 361 -12.22 -16.32 -34.00
C ASP A 361 -10.97 -16.34 -34.88
N TRP A 362 -10.41 -17.53 -35.07
CA TRP A 362 -9.20 -17.75 -35.87
C TRP A 362 -9.51 -18.47 -37.20
N GLY A 363 -10.79 -18.53 -37.58
CA GLY A 363 -11.27 -19.19 -38.79
C GLY A 363 -11.25 -20.72 -38.70
N LYS A 364 -11.80 -21.38 -39.74
CA LYS A 364 -11.89 -22.85 -39.85
C LYS A 364 -12.59 -23.55 -38.67
N GLY A 365 -13.58 -22.89 -38.07
CA GLY A 365 -14.30 -23.41 -36.90
C GLY A 365 -13.52 -23.37 -35.59
N ASN A 366 -12.35 -22.71 -35.58
CA ASN A 366 -11.59 -22.45 -34.36
C ASN A 366 -12.05 -21.14 -33.74
N ASN A 367 -13.05 -21.22 -32.86
CA ASN A 367 -13.55 -20.10 -32.08
C ASN A 367 -13.40 -20.39 -30.58
N ARG A 368 -13.20 -19.33 -29.80
CA ARG A 368 -13.18 -19.38 -28.34
C ARG A 368 -14.07 -18.27 -27.82
N ALA A 369 -15.04 -18.63 -27.00
CA ALA A 369 -15.71 -17.68 -26.13
C ALA A 369 -15.62 -18.18 -24.69
N VAL A 370 -15.16 -17.32 -23.80
CA VAL A 370 -15.15 -17.53 -22.36
C VAL A 370 -15.92 -16.39 -21.72
N ASP A 371 -16.78 -16.71 -20.77
CA ASP A 371 -17.49 -15.74 -19.94
C ASP A 371 -17.40 -16.16 -18.48
N GLN A 372 -16.60 -15.45 -17.69
CA GLN A 372 -16.41 -15.67 -16.27
C GLN A 372 -17.07 -14.56 -15.49
N GLN A 373 -17.81 -14.89 -14.45
CA GLN A 373 -18.41 -13.93 -13.55
C GLN A 373 -18.27 -14.42 -12.11
N THR A 374 -17.87 -13.53 -11.20
CA THR A 374 -17.72 -13.84 -9.78
C THR A 374 -18.24 -12.71 -8.92
N ASP A 375 -19.05 -13.04 -7.92
CA ASP A 375 -19.43 -12.10 -6.87
C ASP A 375 -18.34 -12.06 -5.78
N VAL A 376 -17.66 -10.92 -5.64
CA VAL A 376 -16.69 -10.68 -4.57
C VAL A 376 -17.43 -10.09 -3.38
N GLY A 377 -17.57 -10.85 -2.30
CA GLY A 377 -18.26 -10.42 -1.08
C GLY A 377 -17.36 -9.72 -0.06
N THR A 378 -17.99 -9.14 0.95
CA THR A 378 -17.30 -8.54 2.11
C THR A 378 -16.61 -9.60 2.96
N SER A 379 -15.39 -9.29 3.41
CA SER A 379 -14.59 -10.11 4.32
C SER A 379 -14.49 -9.44 5.68
N ILE A 380 -14.79 -10.17 6.75
CA ILE A 380 -14.57 -9.75 8.13
C ILE A 380 -13.68 -10.79 8.79
N THR A 381 -12.47 -10.39 9.18
CA THR A 381 -11.50 -11.27 9.84
C THR A 381 -11.07 -10.68 11.18
N THR A 382 -11.28 -11.43 12.26
CA THR A 382 -10.81 -11.05 13.59
C THR A 382 -10.37 -12.27 14.40
N PRO A 383 -9.12 -12.36 14.88
CA PRO A 383 -8.75 -13.43 15.79
C PRO A 383 -9.40 -13.28 17.19
N GLY A 384 -9.80 -12.07 17.57
CA GLY A 384 -10.51 -11.80 18.81
C GLY A 384 -12.03 -11.98 18.71
N ASP A 385 -12.76 -11.25 19.56
CA ASP A 385 -14.23 -11.30 19.60
C ASP A 385 -14.84 -10.45 18.49
N LEU A 386 -15.92 -10.96 17.90
CA LEU A 386 -16.72 -10.31 16.87
C LEU A 386 -18.17 -10.13 17.34
N GLN A 387 -18.67 -8.89 17.25
CA GLN A 387 -20.08 -8.57 17.45
C GLN A 387 -20.64 -7.81 16.25
N LEU A 388 -21.64 -8.38 15.59
CA LEU A 388 -22.43 -7.75 14.55
C LEU A 388 -23.84 -7.52 15.09
N THR A 389 -24.30 -6.27 15.14
CA THR A 389 -25.62 -5.91 15.66
C THR A 389 -26.38 -5.03 14.68
N ALA A 390 -27.65 -5.36 14.44
CA ALA A 390 -28.59 -4.56 13.68
C ALA A 390 -29.90 -4.40 14.48
N GLY A 391 -30.46 -3.19 14.53
CA GLY A 391 -31.79 -2.96 15.13
C GLY A 391 -32.95 -3.48 14.29
N ARG A 392 -32.68 -3.95 13.06
CA ARG A 392 -33.64 -4.63 12.18
C ARG A 392 -33.00 -5.88 11.61
N ASP A 393 -32.35 -5.79 10.43
CA ASP A 393 -31.92 -6.96 9.68
C ASP A 393 -30.39 -7.02 9.48
N ILE A 394 -29.80 -8.22 9.52
CA ILE A 394 -28.45 -8.49 9.02
C ILE A 394 -28.57 -9.27 7.71
N ASN A 395 -28.11 -8.68 6.61
CA ASN A 395 -28.13 -9.31 5.29
C ASN A 395 -26.70 -9.50 4.78
N ALA A 396 -26.33 -10.73 4.45
CA ALA A 396 -25.00 -11.06 3.93
C ALA A 396 -25.08 -11.90 2.65
N VAL A 397 -24.35 -11.48 1.62
CA VAL A 397 -24.26 -12.16 0.33
C VAL A 397 -22.78 -12.41 0.02
N ALA A 398 -22.41 -13.66 -0.24
CA ALA A 398 -21.02 -14.08 -0.49
C ALA A 398 -20.01 -13.62 0.59
N ALA A 399 -20.49 -13.29 1.79
CA ALA A 399 -19.65 -12.74 2.84
C ALA A 399 -18.78 -13.84 3.48
N THR A 400 -17.57 -13.47 3.86
CA THR A 400 -16.68 -14.31 4.68
C THR A 400 -16.57 -13.70 6.06
N ILE A 401 -16.98 -14.42 7.10
CA ILE A 401 -16.91 -13.94 8.49
C ILE A 401 -16.08 -14.95 9.29
N LYS A 402 -14.88 -14.54 9.69
CA LYS A 402 -13.96 -15.36 10.46
C LYS A 402 -13.67 -14.72 11.80
N ALA A 403 -14.02 -15.44 12.87
CA ALA A 403 -13.64 -15.11 14.24
C ALA A 403 -12.93 -16.28 14.90
N ASP A 404 -11.76 -16.08 15.51
CA ASP A 404 -11.15 -17.15 16.32
C ASP A 404 -11.66 -17.12 17.78
N GLY A 405 -12.12 -15.95 18.25
CA GLY A 405 -12.83 -15.74 19.52
C GLY A 405 -14.35 -15.94 19.39
N VAL A 406 -15.13 -15.25 20.23
CA VAL A 406 -16.60 -15.34 20.20
C VAL A 406 -17.13 -14.56 19.01
N ALA A 407 -17.97 -15.19 18.18
CA ALA A 407 -18.74 -14.51 17.14
C ALA A 407 -20.21 -14.41 17.54
N GLN A 408 -20.72 -13.18 17.67
CA GLN A 408 -22.13 -12.90 17.93
C GLN A 408 -22.73 -12.09 16.77
N LEU A 409 -23.81 -12.61 16.20
CA LEU A 409 -24.66 -11.90 15.25
C LEU A 409 -26.02 -11.70 15.92
N LYS A 410 -26.46 -10.44 16.01
CA LYS A 410 -27.76 -10.08 16.59
C LYS A 410 -28.51 -9.15 15.64
N ALA A 411 -29.71 -9.57 15.24
CA ALA A 411 -30.68 -8.73 14.56
C ALA A 411 -31.97 -8.77 15.38
N ASP A 412 -32.67 -7.64 15.54
CA ASP A 412 -33.96 -7.63 16.24
C ASP A 412 -35.09 -8.19 15.33
N ARG A 413 -34.84 -8.33 14.03
CA ARG A 413 -35.69 -9.02 13.05
C ARG A 413 -34.94 -10.19 12.40
N ASP A 414 -34.46 -10.06 11.17
CA ASP A 414 -33.99 -11.20 10.37
C ASP A 414 -32.46 -11.23 10.23
N ILE A 415 -31.88 -12.44 10.23
CA ILE A 415 -30.49 -12.68 9.81
C ILE A 415 -30.50 -13.55 8.56
N THR A 416 -30.17 -12.95 7.41
CA THR A 416 -30.16 -13.62 6.11
C THR A 416 -28.72 -13.76 5.60
N LEU A 417 -28.27 -15.00 5.43
CA LEU A 417 -26.93 -15.30 4.91
C LEU A 417 -27.04 -16.13 3.63
N THR A 418 -26.51 -15.60 2.52
CA THR A 418 -26.68 -16.19 1.19
C THR A 418 -25.35 -16.38 0.47
N ALA A 419 -25.29 -17.46 -0.30
CA ALA A 419 -24.16 -17.77 -1.17
C ALA A 419 -24.06 -16.78 -2.34
N GLY A 420 -22.82 -16.40 -2.70
CA GLY A 420 -22.53 -15.68 -3.94
C GLY A 420 -22.54 -16.59 -5.17
N ARG A 421 -22.41 -15.99 -6.35
CA ARG A 421 -22.30 -16.72 -7.62
C ARG A 421 -20.88 -16.69 -8.15
N ALA A 422 -20.42 -17.84 -8.67
CA ALA A 422 -19.28 -17.92 -9.57
C ALA A 422 -19.68 -18.79 -10.77
N SER A 423 -19.52 -18.27 -11.98
CA SER A 423 -19.85 -18.99 -13.20
C SER A 423 -18.76 -18.84 -14.24
N THR A 424 -18.49 -19.93 -14.95
CA THR A 424 -17.64 -19.94 -16.14
C THR A 424 -18.42 -20.58 -17.28
N GLY A 425 -18.61 -19.83 -18.36
CA GLY A 425 -19.20 -20.30 -19.61
C GLY A 425 -18.14 -20.48 -20.68
N TYR A 426 -18.20 -21.59 -21.39
CA TYR A 426 -17.51 -21.81 -22.66
C TYR A 426 -18.53 -21.95 -23.78
N TYR A 427 -18.12 -21.80 -25.04
CA TYR A 427 -19.00 -22.02 -26.19
C TYR A 427 -19.70 -23.39 -26.08
N GLY A 428 -21.02 -23.40 -25.86
CA GLY A 428 -21.86 -24.60 -25.76
C GLY A 428 -21.96 -25.30 -24.38
N ALA A 429 -21.27 -24.82 -23.34
CA ALA A 429 -21.35 -25.41 -21.99
C ALA A 429 -21.23 -24.35 -20.88
N GLN A 430 -22.13 -24.38 -19.89
CA GLN A 430 -22.11 -23.52 -18.71
C GLN A 430 -21.83 -24.33 -17.44
N GLN A 431 -20.89 -23.88 -16.62
CA GLN A 431 -20.69 -24.37 -15.27
C GLN A 431 -20.95 -23.24 -14.27
N THR A 432 -21.92 -23.43 -13.37
CA THR A 432 -22.22 -22.48 -12.29
C THR A 432 -21.97 -23.15 -10.95
N VAL A 433 -21.21 -22.47 -10.09
CA VAL A 433 -20.93 -22.90 -8.72
C VAL A 433 -21.47 -21.84 -7.76
N LYS A 434 -22.26 -22.26 -6.78
CA LYS A 434 -22.60 -21.40 -5.65
C LYS A 434 -21.39 -21.32 -4.73
N GLN A 435 -20.88 -20.11 -4.48
CA GLN A 435 -19.78 -19.93 -3.54
C GLN A 435 -20.23 -20.21 -2.12
N ARG A 436 -19.43 -20.95 -1.35
CA ARG A 436 -19.76 -21.23 0.05
C ARG A 436 -19.68 -19.96 0.88
N LEU A 437 -20.75 -19.67 1.61
CA LEU A 437 -20.71 -18.81 2.79
C LEU A 437 -19.85 -19.52 3.86
N ALA A 438 -18.84 -18.86 4.39
CA ALA A 438 -17.97 -19.39 5.43
C ALA A 438 -18.13 -18.58 6.73
N LEU A 439 -18.76 -19.20 7.73
CA LEU A 439 -18.66 -18.77 9.13
C LEU A 439 -17.81 -19.79 9.88
N CYS A 440 -16.67 -19.34 10.39
CA CYS A 440 -15.81 -20.14 11.24
C CYS A 440 -15.72 -19.45 12.61
N GLY A 441 -16.18 -20.15 13.64
CA GLY A 441 -16.03 -19.77 15.05
C GLY A 441 -15.74 -21.02 15.87
N LYS A 442 -14.87 -20.90 16.88
CA LYS A 442 -14.66 -22.01 17.84
C LYS A 442 -15.93 -22.17 18.68
N PRO A 443 -16.49 -23.39 18.82
CA PRO A 443 -17.57 -23.59 19.78
C PRO A 443 -17.06 -23.28 21.19
N GLY A 444 -17.70 -22.35 21.87
CA GLY A 444 -17.47 -22.11 23.30
C GLY A 444 -17.89 -23.36 24.07
N ASN A 445 -16.98 -23.90 24.89
CA ASN A 445 -17.33 -24.93 25.85
C ASN A 445 -18.16 -24.27 26.96
N PRO A 446 -19.28 -24.88 27.42
CA PRO A 446 -20.20 -24.28 28.39
C PRO A 446 -19.56 -24.00 29.75
#